data_AF-A0A063BGC7-F1
#
_entry.id   AF-A0A063BGC7-F1
#
_cell.length_a   1.000
_cell.length_b   1.000
_cell.length_c   1.000
_cell.angle_alpha   90.00
_cell.angle_beta   90.00
_cell.angle_gamma   90.00
#
_symmetry.space_group_name_H-M   'P 1'
#
loop_
_entity.id
_entity.type
_entity.pdbx_description
1 polymer ?
#
loop_
_entity_poly.entity_id
_entity_poly.type
_entity_poly.pdbx_seq_one_letter_code
_entity_poly.pdbx_strand_id
1 'polypeptide(L)'
;MKPRSLSLLRRRAERGATAVEFALIASIFCTLLIGICEFGRVLFYWNTASEAMRLGARTATVCDADASVIKTRITSLLPVLANSNVSLSYLPAGCDADATTARSTCSFVTVKVTNVTITTLIPFVKVAVTMPPFTTTLPRESLATSTGGTVCQ
;
A
#
# COMPACT_ATOMS: atom_id res chain seq x y z
N MET A 1 14.61 9.51 73.30
CA MET A 1 13.60 9.32 72.23
C MET A 1 14.33 9.04 70.92
N LYS A 2 14.06 7.91 70.24
CA LYS A 2 14.86 7.43 69.10
C LYS A 2 14.03 7.56 67.81
N PRO A 3 14.42 8.39 66.82
CA PRO A 3 13.60 8.59 65.63
C PRO A 3 13.81 7.41 64.68
N ARG A 4 12.84 6.50 64.62
CA ARG A 4 12.75 5.42 63.62
C ARG A 4 11.48 5.64 62.79
N SER A 5 11.55 6.44 61.73
CA SER A 5 10.42 6.55 60.77
C SER A 5 10.80 7.10 59.38
N LEU A 6 11.84 7.92 59.26
CA LEU A 6 12.17 8.60 57.98
C LEU A 6 12.68 7.68 56.85
N SER A 7 13.22 6.50 57.15
CA SER A 7 13.83 5.62 56.13
C SER A 7 12.81 4.85 55.27
N LEU A 8 11.62 4.54 55.80
CA LEU A 8 10.60 3.79 55.08
C LEU A 8 9.84 4.65 54.06
N LEU A 9 9.54 5.90 54.42
CA LEU A 9 8.93 6.88 53.51
C LEU A 9 9.88 7.20 52.34
N ARG A 10 11.17 7.36 52.61
CA ARG A 10 12.20 7.60 51.58
C ARG A 10 12.31 6.44 50.60
N ARG A 11 12.36 5.18 51.06
CA ARG A 11 12.38 4.01 50.16
C ARG A 11 11.13 3.87 49.29
N ARG A 12 9.97 4.35 49.77
CA ARG A 12 8.72 4.33 49.01
C ARG A 12 8.71 5.41 47.91
N ALA A 13 9.29 6.58 48.20
CA ALA A 13 9.47 7.66 47.22
C ALA A 13 10.47 7.28 46.11
N GLU A 14 11.59 6.64 46.46
CA GLU A 14 12.60 6.16 45.50
C GLU A 14 12.02 5.12 44.51
N ARG A 15 11.13 4.23 44.99
CA ARG A 15 10.44 3.25 44.12
C ARG A 15 9.47 3.89 43.12
N GLY A 16 8.82 4.99 43.51
CA GLY A 16 7.94 5.74 42.62
C GLY A 16 8.71 6.44 41.51
N ALA A 17 9.85 7.06 41.84
CA ALA A 17 10.72 7.72 40.88
C ALA A 17 11.25 6.74 39.81
N THR A 18 11.73 5.56 40.23
CA THR A 18 12.21 4.53 39.29
C THR A 18 11.12 4.03 38.33
N ALA A 19 9.86 3.97 38.78
CA ALA A 19 8.76 3.55 37.92
C ALA A 19 8.45 4.60 36.84
N VAL A 20 8.58 5.89 37.16
CA VAL A 20 8.37 6.99 36.22
C VAL A 20 9.49 7.05 35.18
N GLU A 21 10.75 6.91 35.60
CA GLU A 21 11.89 6.86 34.68
C GLU A 21 11.77 5.71 33.68
N PHE A 22 11.40 4.52 34.18
CA PHE A 22 11.15 3.37 33.31
C PHE A 22 10.00 3.63 32.34
N ALA A 23 8.89 4.21 32.80
CA ALA A 23 7.74 4.51 31.94
C ALA A 23 8.10 5.48 30.80
N LEU A 24 8.93 6.50 31.07
CA LEU A 24 9.38 7.44 30.05
C LEU A 24 10.24 6.74 29.00
N ILE A 25 11.24 5.95 29.41
CA ILE A 25 12.11 5.21 28.48
C ILE A 25 11.31 4.19 27.68
N ALA A 26 10.45 3.42 28.36
CA ALA A 26 9.59 2.42 27.73
C ALA A 26 8.64 3.07 26.72
N SER A 27 8.08 4.25 27.01
CA SER A 27 7.20 4.95 26.07
C SER A 27 7.93 5.30 24.76
N ILE A 28 9.15 5.86 24.85
CA ILE A 28 9.98 6.22 23.71
C ILE A 28 10.37 4.97 22.92
N PHE A 29 10.83 3.93 23.62
CA PHE A 29 11.21 2.66 23.00
C PHE A 29 10.04 2.00 22.25
N CYS A 30 8.85 1.96 22.86
CA CYS A 30 7.65 1.43 22.22
C CYS A 30 7.26 2.26 20.98
N THR A 31 7.36 3.60 21.03
CA THR A 31 7.08 4.43 19.84
C THR A 31 8.06 4.16 18.69
N LEU A 32 9.34 3.92 19.01
CA LEU A 32 10.36 3.60 18.03
C LEU A 32 10.09 2.24 17.38
N LEU A 33 9.74 1.22 18.17
CA LEU A 33 9.38 -0.10 17.64
C LEU A 33 8.15 -0.04 16.72
N ILE A 34 7.10 0.69 17.10
CA ILE A 34 5.92 0.90 16.25
C ILE A 34 6.32 1.62 14.96
N GLY A 35 7.20 2.63 15.04
CA GLY A 35 7.73 3.33 13.87
C GLY A 35 8.44 2.41 12.87
N ILE A 36 9.29 1.49 13.36
CA ILE A 36 9.96 0.50 12.52
C ILE A 36 8.96 -0.46 11.87
N CYS A 37 7.99 -0.97 12.63
CA CYS A 37 6.95 -1.84 12.10
C CYS A 37 6.12 -1.15 11.00
N GLU A 38 5.73 0.11 11.22
CA GLU A 38 4.98 0.91 10.26
C GLU A 38 5.81 1.18 8.99
N PHE A 39 7.11 1.45 9.13
CA PHE A 39 7.99 1.59 7.97
C PHE A 39 8.09 0.29 7.17
N GLY A 40 8.20 -0.86 7.84
CA GLY A 40 8.15 -2.17 7.20
C GLY A 40 6.84 -2.41 6.43
N ARG A 41 5.70 -2.00 7.01
CA ARG A 41 4.38 -2.06 6.35
C ARG A 41 4.31 -1.20 5.09
N VAL A 42 4.87 0.01 5.13
CA VAL A 42 4.94 0.90 3.94
C VAL A 42 5.80 0.28 2.84
N LEU A 43 6.97 -0.25 3.18
CA LEU A 43 7.84 -0.95 2.22
C LEU A 43 7.14 -2.18 1.61
N PHE A 44 6.38 -2.94 2.41
CA PHE A 44 5.59 -4.05 1.93
C PHE A 44 4.57 -3.59 0.87
N TYR A 45 3.82 -2.52 1.15
CA TYR A 45 2.88 -1.96 0.17
C TYR A 45 3.54 -1.53 -1.13
N TRP A 46 4.75 -0.96 -1.08
CA TRP A 46 5.48 -0.63 -2.31
C TRP A 46 5.80 -1.85 -3.17
N ASN A 47 6.28 -2.92 -2.54
CA ASN A 47 6.59 -4.15 -3.26
C ASN A 47 5.32 -4.81 -3.80
N THR A 48 4.27 -4.93 -2.98
CA THR A 48 2.98 -5.49 -3.42
C THR A 48 2.33 -4.67 -4.52
N ALA A 49 2.41 -3.33 -4.46
CA ALA A 49 1.88 -2.47 -5.50
C ALA A 49 2.57 -2.72 -6.85
N SER A 50 3.90 -2.88 -6.86
CA SER A 50 4.65 -3.17 -8.08
C SER A 50 4.24 -4.49 -8.73
N GLU A 51 4.02 -5.53 -7.91
CA GLU A 51 3.60 -6.85 -8.39
C GLU A 51 2.15 -6.85 -8.85
N ALA A 52 1.24 -6.21 -8.10
CA ALA A 52 -0.16 -6.06 -8.48
C ALA A 52 -0.29 -5.33 -9.83
N MET A 53 0.55 -4.33 -10.07
CA MET A 53 0.58 -3.60 -11.33
C MET A 53 1.11 -4.44 -12.49
N ARG A 54 2.14 -5.26 -12.26
CA ARG A 54 2.65 -6.20 -13.26
C ARG A 54 1.59 -7.22 -13.66
N LEU A 55 0.85 -7.75 -12.68
CA LEU A 55 -0.27 -8.67 -12.91
C LEU A 55 -1.41 -7.98 -13.64
N GLY A 56 -1.81 -6.78 -13.22
CA GLY A 56 -2.85 -5.99 -13.88
C GLY A 56 -2.50 -5.64 -15.32
N ALA A 57 -1.24 -5.26 -15.59
CA ALA A 57 -0.75 -5.00 -16.94
C ALA A 57 -0.82 -6.25 -17.82
N ARG A 58 -0.41 -7.42 -17.29
CA ARG A 58 -0.50 -8.69 -18.03
C ARG A 58 -1.95 -9.09 -18.31
N THR A 59 -2.87 -8.87 -17.37
CA THR A 59 -4.30 -9.09 -17.64
C THR A 59 -4.80 -8.15 -18.73
N ALA A 60 -4.39 -6.88 -18.70
CA ALA A 60 -4.80 -5.88 -19.68
C ALA A 60 -4.22 -6.10 -21.09
N THR A 61 -3.11 -6.84 -21.24
CA THR A 61 -2.56 -7.21 -22.57
C THR A 61 -3.22 -8.44 -23.18
N VAL A 62 -3.88 -9.27 -22.37
CA VAL A 62 -4.51 -10.53 -22.80
C VAL A 62 -6.03 -10.39 -22.93
N CYS A 63 -6.68 -9.68 -22.01
CA CYS A 63 -8.12 -9.53 -21.95
C CYS A 63 -8.56 -8.22 -22.61
N ASP A 64 -9.63 -8.26 -23.40
CA ASP A 64 -10.42 -7.09 -23.84
C ASP A 64 -11.44 -6.64 -22.78
N ALA A 65 -11.16 -6.90 -21.50
CA ALA A 65 -12.04 -6.51 -20.41
C ALA A 65 -12.02 -4.99 -20.21
N ASP A 66 -13.15 -4.45 -19.75
CA ASP A 66 -13.24 -3.04 -19.36
C ASP A 66 -12.15 -2.67 -18.36
N ALA A 67 -11.69 -1.41 -18.45
CA ALA A 67 -10.72 -0.84 -17.52
C ALA A 67 -11.14 -1.00 -16.03
N SER A 68 -12.45 -1.10 -15.75
CA SER A 68 -13.00 -1.34 -14.41
C SER A 68 -12.62 -2.72 -13.85
N VAL A 69 -12.61 -3.77 -14.67
CA VAL A 69 -12.26 -5.14 -14.25
C VAL A 69 -10.79 -5.21 -13.85
N ILE A 70 -9.92 -4.64 -14.68
CA ILE A 70 -8.47 -4.59 -14.42
C ILE A 70 -8.19 -3.79 -13.14
N LYS A 71 -8.85 -2.65 -12.95
CA LYS A 71 -8.72 -1.85 -11.71
C LYS A 71 -9.18 -2.62 -10.49
N THR A 72 -10.32 -3.31 -10.57
CA THR A 72 -10.86 -4.14 -9.48
C THR A 72 -9.89 -5.27 -9.11
N ARG A 73 -9.22 -5.85 -10.10
CA ARG A 73 -8.22 -6.90 -9.88
C ARG A 73 -6.93 -6.38 -9.25
N ILE A 74 -6.52 -5.16 -9.57
CA ILE A 74 -5.39 -4.50 -8.91
C ILE A 74 -5.75 -4.15 -7.45
N THR A 75 -6.96 -3.61 -7.23
CA THR A 75 -7.41 -3.21 -5.88
C THR A 75 -7.77 -4.41 -5.01
N SER A 76 -8.13 -5.57 -5.57
CA SER A 76 -8.33 -6.80 -4.78
C SER A 76 -7.02 -7.37 -4.22
N LEU A 77 -5.92 -7.23 -4.96
CA LEU A 77 -4.58 -7.61 -4.48
C LEU A 77 -4.03 -6.63 -3.46
N LEU A 78 -4.40 -5.35 -3.59
CA LEU A 78 -3.93 -4.29 -2.71
C LEU A 78 -5.07 -3.31 -2.38
N PRO A 79 -5.87 -3.60 -1.34
CA PRO A 79 -7.06 -2.82 -0.97
C PRO A 79 -6.78 -1.37 -0.53
N VAL A 80 -5.51 -1.04 -0.29
CA VAL A 80 -5.11 0.33 0.05
C VAL A 80 -5.12 1.26 -1.18
N LEU A 81 -5.17 0.72 -2.39
CA LEU A 81 -5.36 1.49 -3.62
C LEU A 81 -6.85 1.67 -3.88
N ALA A 82 -7.24 2.89 -4.26
CA ALA A 82 -8.56 3.15 -4.84
C ALA A 82 -8.50 3.08 -6.38
N ASN A 83 -9.66 2.84 -7.01
CA ASN A 83 -9.78 2.84 -8.47
C ASN A 83 -9.38 4.18 -9.14
N SER A 84 -9.42 5.29 -8.38
CA SER A 84 -8.95 6.61 -8.82
C SER A 84 -7.42 6.73 -8.86
N ASN A 85 -6.71 5.91 -8.08
CA ASN A 85 -5.25 5.89 -8.08
C ASN A 85 -4.67 5.17 -9.29
N VAL A 86 -5.45 4.27 -9.89
CA VAL A 86 -5.03 3.43 -11.02
C VAL A 86 -5.58 4.01 -12.33
N SER A 87 -4.66 4.29 -13.25
CA SER A 87 -4.95 4.78 -14.60
C SER A 87 -4.45 3.76 -15.64
N LEU A 88 -5.26 3.56 -16.66
CA LEU A 88 -5.00 2.67 -17.78
C LEU A 88 -5.01 3.50 -19.06
N SER A 89 -4.02 3.30 -19.92
CA SER A 89 -3.92 3.98 -21.20
C SER A 89 -3.45 3.00 -22.26
N TYR A 90 -4.19 2.95 -23.36
CA TYR A 90 -3.86 2.14 -24.52
C TYR A 90 -3.25 3.01 -25.63
N LEU A 91 -2.32 2.43 -26.38
CA LEU A 91 -1.66 3.08 -27.51
C LEU A 91 -1.88 2.26 -28.79
N PRO A 92 -2.26 2.87 -29.92
CA PRO A 92 -2.56 4.28 -30.15
C PRO A 92 -3.82 4.77 -29.41
N ALA A 93 -3.87 6.07 -29.08
CA ALA A 93 -4.96 6.63 -28.27
C ALA A 93 -6.33 6.38 -28.91
N GLY A 94 -7.30 5.94 -28.11
CA GLY A 94 -8.66 5.61 -28.57
C GLY A 94 -8.80 4.24 -29.24
N CYS A 95 -7.74 3.42 -29.28
CA CYS A 95 -7.84 2.05 -29.78
C CYS A 95 -8.72 1.15 -28.90
N ASP A 96 -8.96 1.53 -27.65
CA ASP A 96 -9.78 0.83 -26.65
C ASP A 96 -11.27 1.20 -26.68
N ALA A 97 -11.72 1.94 -27.70
CA ALA A 97 -13.12 2.35 -27.83
C ALA A 97 -14.10 1.16 -27.90
N ASP A 98 -13.69 0.07 -28.56
CA ASP A 98 -14.47 -1.15 -28.71
C ASP A 98 -13.55 -2.37 -28.60
N ALA A 99 -14.03 -3.47 -28.04
CA ALA A 99 -13.27 -4.71 -27.90
C ALA A 99 -12.70 -5.24 -29.23
N THR A 100 -13.45 -5.12 -30.33
CA THR A 100 -13.02 -5.55 -31.68
C THR A 100 -11.92 -4.66 -32.26
N THR A 101 -12.02 -3.35 -32.08
CA THR A 101 -11.02 -2.36 -32.51
C THR A 101 -9.76 -2.48 -31.67
N ALA A 102 -9.91 -2.69 -30.36
CA ALA A 102 -8.80 -2.88 -29.44
C ALA A 102 -7.97 -4.11 -29.85
N ARG A 103 -8.65 -5.19 -30.23
CA ARG A 103 -8.07 -6.45 -30.69
C ARG A 103 -7.38 -6.37 -32.05
N SER A 104 -7.58 -5.31 -32.84
CA SER A 104 -6.93 -5.13 -34.15
C SER A 104 -5.92 -3.99 -34.20
N THR A 105 -6.12 -2.94 -33.40
CA THR A 105 -5.34 -1.69 -33.49
C THR A 105 -4.48 -1.37 -32.27
N CYS A 106 -4.86 -1.77 -31.06
CA CYS A 106 -4.03 -1.50 -29.88
C CYS A 106 -2.68 -2.23 -29.99
N SER A 107 -1.59 -1.56 -29.61
CA SER A 107 -0.23 -2.10 -29.64
C SER A 107 0.41 -2.17 -28.26
N PHE A 108 0.14 -1.19 -27.39
CA PHE A 108 0.69 -1.14 -26.04
C PHE A 108 -0.38 -0.81 -25.02
N VAL A 109 -0.17 -1.34 -23.81
CA VAL A 109 -0.99 -1.05 -22.63
C VAL A 109 -0.08 -0.49 -21.55
N THR A 110 -0.46 0.65 -21.00
CA THR A 110 0.24 1.31 -19.90
C THR A 110 -0.67 1.39 -18.69
N VAL A 111 -0.21 0.82 -17.57
CA VAL A 111 -0.89 0.89 -16.27
C VAL A 111 -0.05 1.77 -15.36
N LYS A 112 -0.68 2.78 -14.75
CA LYS A 112 -0.01 3.74 -13.87
C LYS A 112 -0.74 3.91 -12.54
N VAL A 113 0.00 3.88 -11.43
CA VAL A 113 -0.52 4.24 -10.10
C VAL A 113 0.00 5.60 -9.69
N THR A 114 -0.89 6.45 -9.17
CA THR A 114 -0.56 7.78 -8.65
C THR A 114 -1.31 8.10 -7.37
N ASN A 115 -0.72 8.98 -6.56
CA ASN A 115 -1.40 9.67 -5.45
C ASN A 115 -1.91 8.71 -4.35
N VAL A 116 -1.10 7.72 -3.98
CA VAL A 116 -1.41 6.83 -2.86
C VAL A 116 -0.69 7.34 -1.62
N THR A 117 -1.47 7.65 -0.59
CA THR A 117 -0.97 8.12 0.71
C THR A 117 -1.29 7.09 1.78
N ILE A 118 -0.25 6.58 2.44
CA ILE A 118 -0.39 5.66 3.57
C ILE A 118 -0.32 6.47 4.85
N THR A 119 -1.42 6.48 5.60
CA THR A 119 -1.45 7.05 6.95
C THR A 119 -0.83 6.06 7.93
N THR A 120 0.22 6.48 8.63
CA THR A 120 0.85 5.65 9.66
C THR A 120 0.08 5.73 10.98
N LEU A 121 0.14 4.66 11.75
CA LEU A 121 -0.53 4.51 13.05
C LEU A 121 0.41 4.82 14.23
N ILE A 122 1.41 5.67 14.02
CA ILE A 122 2.38 6.03 15.06
C ILE A 122 1.67 6.88 16.13
N PRO A 123 1.76 6.51 17.42
CA PRO A 123 1.16 7.30 18.48
C PRO A 123 1.82 8.69 18.54
N PHE A 124 1.03 9.73 18.79
CA PHE A 124 1.44 11.14 18.91
C PHE A 124 1.92 11.84 17.62
N VAL A 125 2.36 11.11 16.59
CA VAL A 125 2.86 11.69 15.33
C VAL A 125 2.14 11.08 14.13
N LYS A 126 1.25 11.86 13.50
CA LYS A 126 0.57 11.45 12.26
C LYS A 126 1.47 11.73 11.06
N VAL A 127 2.25 10.74 10.63
CA VAL A 127 3.04 10.83 9.39
C VAL A 127 2.25 10.19 8.25
N ALA A 128 2.06 10.94 7.17
CA ALA A 128 1.54 10.40 5.91
C ALA A 128 2.70 10.22 4.93
N VAL A 129 2.95 8.99 4.51
CA VAL A 129 3.98 8.69 3.50
C VAL A 129 3.29 8.57 2.15
N THR A 130 3.75 9.38 1.19
CA THR A 130 3.25 9.33 -0.18
C THR A 130 4.11 8.38 -0.99
N MET A 131 3.47 7.46 -1.69
CA MET A 131 4.10 6.53 -2.60
C MET A 131 4.48 7.23 -3.91
N PRO A 132 5.73 7.09 -4.43
CA PRO A 132 6.07 7.57 -5.75
C PRO A 132 5.21 6.86 -6.82
N PRO A 133 5.00 7.52 -7.97
CA PRO A 133 4.22 6.93 -9.04
C PRO A 133 4.95 5.74 -9.66
N PHE A 134 4.21 4.68 -9.96
CA PHE A 134 4.70 3.52 -10.70
C PHE A 134 4.00 3.43 -12.04
N THR A 135 4.71 2.97 -13.06
CA THR A 135 4.16 2.78 -14.40
C THR A 135 4.73 1.52 -15.00
N THR A 136 3.85 0.67 -15.55
CA THR A 136 4.21 -0.57 -16.22
C THR A 136 3.58 -0.54 -17.60
N THR A 137 4.42 -0.64 -18.62
CA THR A 137 3.98 -0.70 -20.02
C THR A 137 4.35 -2.06 -20.59
N LEU A 138 3.38 -2.71 -21.23
CA LEU A 138 3.57 -3.99 -21.90
C LEU A 138 2.97 -3.94 -23.32
N PRO A 139 3.56 -4.65 -24.29
CA PRO A 139 2.95 -4.81 -25.61
C PRO A 139 1.69 -5.67 -25.49
N ARG A 140 0.71 -5.42 -26.37
CA ARG A 140 -0.47 -6.26 -26.41
C ARG A 140 -0.12 -7.68 -26.83
N GLU A 141 -0.86 -8.65 -26.30
CA GLU A 141 -0.76 -10.05 -26.73
C GLU A 141 -2.01 -10.42 -27.54
N SER A 142 -3.08 -10.84 -26.86
CA SER A 142 -4.28 -11.36 -27.51
C SER A 142 -5.43 -10.34 -27.53
N LEU A 143 -5.64 -9.59 -26.43
CA LEU A 143 -6.85 -8.79 -26.20
C LEU A 143 -8.14 -9.54 -26.55
N ALA A 144 -8.21 -10.83 -26.23
CA ALA A 144 -9.34 -11.68 -26.55
C ALA A 144 -9.75 -12.50 -25.34
N THR A 145 -10.85 -12.09 -24.70
CA THR A 145 -11.53 -12.89 -23.68
C THR A 145 -12.31 -13.99 -24.38
N SER A 146 -11.66 -15.12 -24.67
CA SER A 146 -12.38 -16.31 -25.12
C SER A 146 -13.26 -16.81 -23.98
N THR A 147 -14.56 -16.90 -24.26
CA THR A 147 -15.66 -17.24 -23.34
C THR A 147 -15.38 -18.55 -22.58
N GLY A 148 -15.05 -18.45 -21.28
CA GLY A 148 -15.02 -19.59 -20.36
C GLY A 148 -14.02 -19.53 -19.19
N GLY A 149 -12.99 -18.68 -19.23
CA GLY A 149 -11.97 -18.59 -18.18
C GLY A 149 -12.17 -17.44 -17.19
N THR A 150 -11.83 -17.65 -15.91
CA THR A 150 -11.88 -16.63 -14.82
C THR A 150 -10.71 -15.63 -14.85
N VAL A 151 -9.85 -15.71 -15.87
CA VAL A 151 -8.67 -14.85 -16.03
C VAL A 151 -9.01 -13.42 -16.44
N CYS A 152 -10.15 -13.23 -17.10
CA CYS A 152 -10.64 -11.92 -17.56
C CYS A 152 -11.92 -11.46 -16.85
N GLN A 153 -12.33 -12.17 -15.80
CA GLN A 153 -13.45 -11.81 -14.92
C GLN A 153 -12.93 -11.26 -13.58
#